data_AF-A0A9P7CVZ5-F1
#
_entry.id   AF-A0A9P7CVZ5-F1
#
_cell.length_a   1.000
_cell.length_b   1.000
_cell.length_c   1.000
_cell.angle_alpha   90.00
_cell.angle_beta   90.00
_cell.angle_gamma   90.00
#
_symmetry.space_group_name_H-M   'P 1'
#
loop_
_entity.id
_entity.type
_entity.pdbx_description
1 polymer ?
#
loop_
_entity_poly.entity_id
_entity_poly.type
_entity_poly.pdbx_seq_one_letter_code
_entity_poly.pdbx_strand_id
1 'polypeptide(L)'
;MVYPRTIVDQLVANNLNTLWVPQNVKDGRFGNWLANARDWDVGKGVLRCVEQVFDCCFESGSTPYASAHYPFENKESFLKNFPGDLVSEAIDQTRGWFYTLHILSTHLFGTAPWNVTGLVLAADGKKMSKSLRNYPDLHIDFDQYGADATRMFLVTRALFPSTPDRRPELVDGCVEPSSGGLQTAGV
;
A
#
# COMPACT_ATOMS: atom_id res chain seq x y z
N MET A 1 -31.94 10.34 -22.75
CA MET A 1 -31.45 8.95 -22.86
C MET A 1 -30.16 8.88 -22.06
N VAL A 2 -30.21 8.32 -20.85
CA VAL A 2 -29.04 8.21 -19.96
C VAL A 2 -28.30 6.95 -20.38
N TYR A 3 -27.13 7.10 -21.02
CA TYR A 3 -26.26 5.94 -21.29
C TYR A 3 -25.87 5.29 -19.96
N PRO A 4 -25.83 3.95 -19.86
CA PRO A 4 -25.34 3.30 -18.64
C PRO A 4 -23.91 3.78 -18.36
N ARG A 5 -23.67 4.30 -17.16
CA ARG A 5 -22.34 4.76 -16.73
C ARG A 5 -21.34 3.62 -16.89
N THR A 6 -20.22 3.90 -17.55
CA THR A 6 -19.13 2.93 -17.68
C THR A 6 -18.61 2.58 -16.28
N ILE A 7 -17.96 1.42 -16.13
CA ILE A 7 -17.35 1.07 -14.84
C ILE A 7 -16.34 2.14 -14.41
N VAL A 8 -15.63 2.75 -15.35
CA VAL A 8 -14.71 3.87 -15.10
C VAL A 8 -15.42 5.06 -14.47
N ASP A 9 -16.59 5.44 -14.99
CA ASP A 9 -17.38 6.54 -14.40
C ASP A 9 -17.80 6.24 -12.96
N GLN A 10 -18.13 4.97 -12.67
CA GLN A 10 -18.48 4.52 -11.32
C GLN A 10 -17.27 4.55 -10.40
N LEU A 11 -16.09 4.12 -10.87
CA LEU A 11 -14.85 4.17 -10.11
C LEU A 11 -14.47 5.62 -9.76
N VAL A 12 -14.56 6.53 -10.72
CA VAL A 12 -14.28 7.96 -10.49
C VAL A 12 -15.29 8.53 -9.49
N ALA A 13 -16.59 8.26 -9.66
CA ALA A 13 -17.63 8.73 -8.74
C ALA A 13 -17.43 8.18 -7.32
N ASN A 14 -17.12 6.90 -7.18
CA ASN A 14 -16.88 6.26 -5.89
C ASN A 14 -15.60 6.79 -5.24
N ASN A 15 -14.55 7.07 -6.02
CA ASN A 15 -13.34 7.72 -5.51
C ASN A 15 -13.66 9.10 -4.92
N LEU A 16 -14.57 9.87 -5.53
CA LEU A 16 -14.98 11.17 -4.98
C LEU A 16 -15.62 11.08 -3.59
N ASN A 17 -16.23 9.95 -3.24
CA ASN A 17 -16.83 9.72 -1.92
C ASN A 17 -15.82 9.22 -0.86
N THR A 18 -14.56 9.03 -1.22
CA THR A 18 -13.49 8.62 -0.28
C THR A 18 -12.67 9.80 0.21
N LEU A 19 -12.18 9.71 1.44
CA LEU A 19 -11.17 10.60 1.98
C LEU A 19 -9.77 10.04 1.71
N TRP A 20 -8.88 10.90 1.20
CA TRP A 20 -7.47 10.57 1.01
C TRP A 20 -6.61 11.57 1.77
N VAL A 21 -5.62 11.05 2.49
CA VAL A 21 -4.58 11.84 3.13
C VAL A 21 -3.22 11.36 2.63
N PRO A 22 -2.49 12.16 1.83
CA PRO A 22 -2.80 13.54 1.44
C PRO A 22 -3.79 13.65 0.27
N GLN A 23 -4.58 14.72 0.28
CA GLN A 23 -5.71 14.94 -0.64
C GLN A 23 -5.30 14.98 -2.12
N ASN A 24 -4.11 15.48 -2.43
CA ASN A 24 -3.58 15.55 -3.80
C ASN A 24 -3.42 14.18 -4.47
N VAL A 25 -3.39 13.08 -3.71
CA VAL A 25 -3.35 11.72 -4.27
C VAL A 25 -4.69 11.33 -4.89
N LYS A 26 -5.81 11.72 -4.25
CA LYS A 26 -7.17 11.46 -4.72
C LYS A 26 -7.40 12.02 -6.10
N ASP A 27 -7.15 13.32 -6.26
CA ASP A 27 -7.46 14.05 -7.49
C ASP A 27 -6.33 13.90 -8.52
N GLY A 28 -5.10 13.80 -8.04
CA GLY A 28 -3.92 13.65 -8.88
C GLY A 28 -3.62 12.18 -9.23
N ARG A 29 -2.71 11.56 -8.48
CA ARG A 29 -2.06 10.29 -8.88
C ARG A 29 -3.06 9.15 -9.11
N PHE A 30 -4.07 9.03 -8.24
CA PHE A 30 -5.06 7.97 -8.31
C PHE A 30 -6.25 8.34 -9.20
N GLY A 31 -6.84 9.53 -9.01
CA GLY A 31 -7.97 10.00 -9.82
C GLY A 31 -7.68 10.05 -11.32
N ASN A 32 -6.55 10.63 -11.72
CA ASN A 32 -6.15 10.68 -13.13
C ASN A 32 -5.93 9.29 -13.75
N TRP A 33 -5.57 8.30 -12.92
CA TRP A 33 -5.40 6.92 -13.37
C TRP A 33 -6.72 6.23 -13.59
N LEU A 34 -7.65 6.36 -12.64
CA LEU A 34 -9.00 5.80 -12.78
C LEU A 34 -9.67 6.32 -14.04
N ALA A 35 -9.60 7.63 -14.30
CA ALA A 35 -10.22 8.26 -15.47
C ALA A 35 -9.67 7.75 -16.82
N ASN A 36 -8.45 7.21 -16.84
CA ASN A 36 -7.81 6.69 -18.06
C ASN A 36 -7.61 5.16 -18.01
N ALA A 37 -8.24 4.48 -17.04
CA ALA A 37 -8.09 3.05 -16.87
C ALA A 37 -8.61 2.32 -18.12
N ARG A 38 -7.82 1.37 -18.60
CA ARG A 38 -8.21 0.42 -19.64
C ARG A 38 -8.60 -0.89 -18.99
N ASP A 39 -9.25 -1.77 -19.74
CA ASP A 39 -9.62 -3.11 -19.28
C ASP A 39 -8.42 -3.81 -18.64
N TRP A 40 -8.63 -4.26 -17.41
CA TRP A 40 -7.63 -5.02 -16.68
C TRP A 40 -7.59 -6.42 -17.24
N ASP A 41 -6.50 -6.71 -17.93
CA ASP A 41 -6.23 -8.05 -18.39
C ASP A 41 -5.66 -8.92 -17.27
N VAL A 42 -6.46 -9.87 -16.82
CA VAL A 42 -6.11 -10.87 -15.81
C VAL A 42 -5.32 -12.06 -16.40
N GLY A 43 -4.90 -12.02 -17.68
CA GLY A 43 -3.97 -12.98 -18.30
C GLY A 43 -3.55 -12.69 -19.76
N LYS A 44 -2.23 -12.48 -20.01
CA LYS A 44 -1.65 -12.18 -21.35
C LYS A 44 -0.46 -13.07 -21.77
N GLY A 45 -0.68 -14.33 -22.17
CA GLY A 45 0.42 -15.20 -22.65
C GLY A 45 0.01 -16.26 -23.67
N VAL A 46 0.99 -16.86 -24.39
CA VAL A 46 0.77 -18.04 -25.26
C VAL A 46 0.26 -19.18 -24.38
N LEU A 47 -0.99 -19.54 -24.59
CA LEU A 47 -1.73 -20.48 -23.76
C LEU A 47 -1.20 -21.91 -23.97
N ARG A 48 -0.56 -22.46 -22.94
CA ARG A 48 -0.52 -23.92 -22.73
C ARG A 48 -1.52 -24.23 -21.63
N CYS A 49 -2.30 -25.30 -21.77
CA CYS A 49 -3.24 -25.74 -20.74
C CYS A 49 -2.49 -26.07 -19.44
N VAL A 50 -2.50 -25.09 -18.54
CA VAL A 50 -2.48 -25.23 -17.10
C VAL A 50 -3.71 -24.45 -16.64
N GLU A 51 -4.49 -24.98 -15.68
CA GLU A 51 -5.72 -24.33 -15.20
C GLU A 51 -5.48 -22.85 -14.88
N GLN A 52 -6.36 -21.98 -15.36
CA GLN A 52 -6.23 -20.52 -15.32
C GLN A 52 -6.09 -20.02 -13.87
N VAL A 53 -4.89 -19.61 -13.46
CA VAL A 53 -4.62 -19.06 -12.13
C VAL A 53 -4.86 -17.54 -12.16
N PHE A 54 -5.60 -17.02 -11.19
CA PHE A 54 -5.82 -15.59 -11.06
C PHE A 54 -4.54 -14.82 -10.71
N ASP A 55 -4.48 -13.55 -11.10
CA ASP A 55 -3.43 -12.62 -10.66
C ASP A 55 -3.48 -12.45 -9.13
N CYS A 56 -2.31 -12.41 -8.47
CA CYS A 56 -2.22 -12.17 -7.02
C CYS A 56 -2.81 -10.80 -6.61
N CYS A 57 -2.85 -9.86 -7.54
CA CYS A 57 -3.50 -8.56 -7.36
C CYS A 57 -5.04 -8.70 -7.27
N PHE A 58 -5.62 -9.71 -7.92
CA PHE A 58 -7.04 -10.07 -7.79
C PHE A 58 -7.32 -10.76 -6.45
N GLU A 59 -6.44 -11.67 -6.02
CA GLU A 59 -6.55 -12.36 -4.72
C GLU A 59 -6.48 -11.39 -3.55
N SER A 60 -5.45 -10.53 -3.54
CA SER A 60 -5.30 -9.48 -2.53
C SER A 60 -6.43 -8.45 -2.59
N GLY A 61 -6.96 -8.17 -3.78
CA GLY A 61 -8.14 -7.32 -3.93
C GLY A 61 -9.42 -7.95 -3.36
N SER A 62 -9.47 -9.28 -3.28
CA SER A 62 -10.61 -10.03 -2.76
C SER A 62 -10.63 -10.13 -1.24
N THR A 63 -9.56 -9.73 -0.55
CA THR A 63 -9.38 -9.88 0.90
C THR A 63 -10.58 -9.43 1.76
N PRO A 64 -11.30 -8.32 1.49
CA PRO A 64 -12.37 -7.87 2.37
C PRO A 64 -13.51 -8.88 2.55
N TYR A 65 -13.92 -9.55 1.47
CA TYR A 65 -14.98 -10.57 1.53
C TYR A 65 -14.41 -11.98 1.67
N ALA A 66 -13.23 -12.25 1.09
CA ALA A 66 -12.59 -13.56 1.17
C ALA A 66 -12.18 -13.91 2.61
N SER A 67 -11.67 -12.95 3.38
CA SER A 67 -11.28 -13.18 4.80
C SER A 67 -12.46 -13.52 5.70
N ALA A 68 -13.65 -13.01 5.37
CA ALA A 68 -14.89 -13.34 6.08
C ALA A 68 -15.50 -14.68 5.60
N HIS A 69 -14.91 -15.31 4.57
CA HIS A 69 -15.48 -16.46 3.87
C HIS A 69 -16.86 -16.18 3.26
N TYR A 70 -17.11 -14.93 2.90
CA TYR A 70 -18.32 -14.52 2.18
C TYR A 70 -18.31 -15.11 0.76
N PRO A 71 -19.44 -15.57 0.23
CA PRO A 71 -20.81 -15.48 0.77
C PRO A 71 -21.25 -16.70 1.61
N PHE A 72 -20.36 -17.65 1.86
CA PHE A 72 -20.70 -18.94 2.50
C PHE A 72 -20.94 -18.78 4.00
N GLU A 73 -20.11 -17.97 4.66
CA GLU A 73 -20.14 -17.76 6.11
C GLU A 73 -20.02 -16.26 6.46
N ASN A 74 -20.33 -15.91 7.71
CA ASN A 74 -20.17 -14.56 8.30
C ASN A 74 -20.79 -13.38 7.52
N LYS A 75 -21.85 -13.66 6.75
CA LYS A 75 -22.50 -12.69 5.86
C LYS A 75 -22.90 -11.39 6.56
N GLU A 76 -23.58 -11.49 7.71
CA GLU A 76 -24.06 -10.33 8.46
C GLU A 76 -22.89 -9.51 9.05
N SER A 77 -21.85 -10.19 9.54
CA SER A 77 -20.65 -9.54 10.06
C SER A 77 -19.92 -8.75 8.96
N PHE A 78 -19.77 -9.35 7.77
CA PHE A 78 -19.17 -8.68 6.63
C PHE A 78 -19.97 -7.45 6.21
N LEU A 79 -21.28 -7.59 6.00
CA LEU A 79 -22.14 -6.48 5.56
C LEU A 79 -22.22 -5.34 6.58
N LYS A 80 -22.02 -5.63 7.88
CA LYS A 80 -21.95 -4.60 8.92
C LYS A 80 -20.64 -3.82 8.93
N ASN A 81 -19.53 -4.49 8.61
CA ASN A 81 -18.19 -3.91 8.65
C ASN A 81 -17.71 -3.37 7.29
N PHE A 82 -18.49 -3.57 6.23
CA PHE A 82 -18.20 -3.11 4.88
C PHE A 82 -19.15 -1.96 4.49
N PRO A 83 -18.65 -0.84 3.94
CA PRO A 83 -17.24 -0.52 3.65
C PRO A 83 -16.41 -0.26 4.92
N GLY A 84 -15.10 -0.51 4.84
CA GLY A 84 -14.18 -0.31 5.97
C GLY A 84 -13.85 1.17 6.20
N ASP A 85 -13.47 1.52 7.43
CA ASP A 85 -13.27 2.93 7.80
C ASP A 85 -11.95 3.52 7.27
N LEU A 86 -10.86 2.77 7.37
CA LEU A 86 -9.51 3.25 7.08
C LEU A 86 -8.57 2.15 6.62
N VAL A 87 -7.76 2.47 5.61
CA VAL A 87 -6.57 1.70 5.21
C VAL A 87 -5.36 2.61 5.13
N SER A 88 -4.23 2.14 5.64
CA SER A 88 -2.96 2.88 5.63
C SER A 88 -1.86 2.03 5.03
N GLU A 89 -1.48 2.35 3.79
CA GLU A 89 -0.41 1.68 3.05
C GLU A 89 0.38 2.69 2.23
N ALA A 90 1.54 2.27 1.73
CA ALA A 90 2.43 3.14 0.96
C ALA A 90 1.84 3.60 -0.40
N ILE A 91 2.28 4.77 -0.91
CA ILE A 91 1.72 5.41 -2.13
C ILE A 91 1.77 4.53 -3.37
N ASP A 92 2.71 3.59 -3.44
CA ASP A 92 2.83 2.66 -4.56
C ASP A 92 1.61 1.76 -4.72
N GLN A 93 0.82 1.56 -3.67
CA GLN A 93 -0.42 0.79 -3.74
C GLN A 93 -1.51 1.48 -4.57
N THR A 94 -1.37 2.76 -4.91
CA THR A 94 -2.24 3.47 -5.89
C THR A 94 -2.24 2.85 -7.30
N ARG A 95 -1.29 1.96 -7.59
CA ARG A 95 -1.20 1.21 -8.85
C ARG A 95 -1.30 -0.31 -8.67
N GLY A 96 -1.46 -0.75 -7.43
CA GLY A 96 -1.61 -2.15 -7.07
C GLY A 96 -2.88 -2.30 -6.25
N TRP A 97 -2.73 -2.69 -4.99
CA TRP A 97 -3.83 -3.13 -4.13
C TRP A 97 -5.01 -2.14 -4.07
N PHE A 98 -4.78 -0.83 -3.93
CA PHE A 98 -5.89 0.14 -3.88
C PHE A 98 -6.72 0.16 -5.16
N TYR A 99 -6.08 -0.01 -6.31
CA TYR A 99 -6.79 -0.04 -7.59
C TYR A 99 -7.68 -1.28 -7.68
N THR A 100 -7.15 -2.44 -7.28
CA THR A 100 -7.85 -3.72 -7.44
C THR A 100 -9.05 -3.84 -6.52
N LEU A 101 -8.88 -3.39 -5.28
CA LEU A 101 -9.96 -3.27 -4.31
C LEU A 101 -11.05 -2.33 -4.76
N HIS A 102 -10.67 -1.15 -5.29
CA HIS A 102 -11.64 -0.17 -5.74
C HIS A 102 -12.50 -0.73 -6.88
N ILE A 103 -11.88 -1.50 -7.79
CA ILE A 103 -12.58 -2.21 -8.86
C ILE A 103 -13.53 -3.27 -8.31
N LEU A 104 -13.02 -4.23 -7.53
CA LEU A 104 -13.83 -5.34 -7.03
C LEU A 104 -14.97 -4.84 -6.13
N SER A 105 -14.68 -3.87 -5.28
CA SER A 105 -15.66 -3.22 -4.41
C SER A 105 -16.74 -2.49 -5.20
N THR A 106 -16.35 -1.71 -6.22
CA THR A 106 -17.31 -0.99 -7.07
C THR A 106 -18.14 -1.96 -7.90
N HIS A 107 -17.53 -3.02 -8.43
CA HIS A 107 -18.22 -3.99 -9.28
C HIS A 107 -19.19 -4.89 -8.48
N LEU A 108 -18.77 -5.38 -7.32
CA LEU A 108 -19.55 -6.32 -6.51
C LEU A 108 -20.54 -5.64 -5.56
N PHE A 109 -20.18 -4.46 -5.04
CA PHE A 109 -20.95 -3.80 -3.97
C PHE A 109 -21.31 -2.34 -4.28
N GLY A 110 -20.90 -1.80 -5.42
CA GLY A 110 -21.30 -0.46 -5.88
C GLY A 110 -20.67 0.71 -5.12
N THR A 111 -19.77 0.46 -4.17
CA THR A 111 -19.12 1.49 -3.34
C THR A 111 -17.60 1.40 -3.37
N ALA A 112 -16.93 2.48 -3.00
CA ALA A 112 -15.52 2.42 -2.63
C ALA A 112 -15.35 1.69 -1.29
N PRO A 113 -14.25 0.96 -1.08
CA PRO A 113 -14.11 0.11 0.09
C PRO A 113 -13.64 0.84 1.36
N TRP A 114 -12.98 2.01 1.29
CA TRP A 114 -12.44 2.73 2.47
C TRP A 114 -11.85 4.12 2.20
N ASN A 115 -11.50 4.82 3.28
CA ASN A 115 -10.62 6.00 3.28
C ASN A 115 -9.13 5.59 3.36
N VAL A 116 -8.23 6.40 2.80
CA VAL A 116 -6.80 6.10 2.70
C VAL A 116 -5.95 7.13 3.43
N THR A 117 -5.01 6.71 4.29
CA THR A 117 -4.03 7.61 4.92
C THR A 117 -2.60 7.07 4.81
N GLY A 118 -1.62 7.99 4.92
CA GLY A 118 -0.26 7.67 5.35
C GLY A 118 0.77 7.55 4.21
N LEU A 119 1.93 8.15 4.43
CA LEU A 119 3.17 7.93 3.67
C LEU A 119 4.37 8.05 4.59
N VAL A 120 5.13 6.97 4.76
CA VAL A 120 6.45 7.03 5.37
C VAL A 120 7.48 7.10 4.23
N LEU A 121 8.22 8.19 4.18
CA LEU A 121 9.31 8.40 3.22
C LEU A 121 10.66 8.07 3.88
N ALA A 122 11.67 7.75 3.07
CA ALA A 122 13.06 7.64 3.51
C ALA A 122 13.61 9.03 3.91
N ALA A 123 14.76 9.05 4.58
CA ALA A 123 15.41 10.28 5.03
C ALA A 123 15.78 11.24 3.88
N ASP A 124 16.03 10.72 2.68
CA ASP A 124 16.29 11.48 1.46
C ASP A 124 15.00 11.89 0.71
N GLY A 125 13.83 11.67 1.32
CA GLY A 125 12.51 11.90 0.74
C GLY A 125 12.11 10.88 -0.32
N LYS A 126 12.96 9.89 -0.65
CA LYS A 126 12.62 8.84 -1.61
C LYS A 126 11.79 7.74 -0.96
N LYS A 127 11.19 6.90 -1.79
CA LYS A 127 10.51 5.69 -1.32
C LYS A 127 11.54 4.74 -0.70
N MET A 128 11.26 4.22 0.49
CA MET A 128 12.04 3.10 1.05
C MET A 128 11.79 1.83 0.23
N SER A 129 12.85 1.10 -0.10
CA SER A 129 12.79 -0.13 -0.90
C SER A 129 13.82 -1.16 -0.44
N LYS A 130 13.41 -2.42 -0.42
CA LYS A 130 14.30 -3.58 -0.21
C LYS A 130 15.42 -3.66 -1.25
N SER A 131 15.13 -3.29 -2.50
CA SER A 131 16.14 -3.29 -3.57
C SER A 131 17.18 -2.18 -3.38
N LEU A 132 16.77 -1.02 -2.87
CA LEU A 132 17.65 0.13 -2.64
C LEU A 132 18.37 0.06 -1.29
N ARG A 133 17.94 -0.84 -0.39
CA ARG A 133 18.47 -0.99 0.99
C ARG A 133 18.59 0.35 1.72
N ASN A 134 17.69 1.28 1.42
CA ASN A 134 17.69 2.65 1.94
C ASN A 134 16.80 2.80 3.18
N TYR A 135 16.73 1.76 4.03
CA TYR A 135 15.96 1.74 5.26
C TYR A 135 16.83 1.16 6.39
N PRO A 136 16.71 1.69 7.62
CA PRO A 136 17.41 1.15 8.77
C PRO A 136 16.83 -0.21 9.16
N ASP A 137 17.65 -1.06 9.78
CA ASP A 137 17.15 -2.27 10.42
C ASP A 137 16.41 -1.89 11.71
N LEU A 138 15.11 -2.21 11.74
CA LEU A 138 14.22 -1.86 12.85
C LEU A 138 14.59 -2.56 14.15
N HIS A 139 15.28 -3.71 14.10
CA HIS A 139 15.70 -4.41 15.31
C HIS A 139 16.73 -3.59 16.11
N ILE A 140 17.66 -2.94 15.40
CA ILE A 140 18.67 -2.07 16.03
C ILE A 140 17.99 -0.87 16.70
N ASP A 141 17.02 -0.25 16.01
CA ASP A 141 16.29 0.90 16.54
C ASP A 141 15.44 0.53 17.77
N PHE A 142 14.82 -0.66 17.76
CA PHE A 142 14.07 -1.15 18.91
C PHE A 142 14.95 -1.46 20.11
N ASP A 143 16.11 -2.07 19.90
CA ASP A 143 17.04 -2.39 20.99
C ASP A 143 17.69 -1.14 21.57
N GLN A 144 17.93 -0.11 20.74
CA GLN A 144 18.58 1.14 21.17
C GLN A 144 17.62 2.15 21.79
N TYR A 145 16.45 2.37 21.17
CA TYR A 145 15.52 3.46 21.53
C TYR A 145 14.18 2.96 22.05
N GLY A 146 13.86 1.68 21.87
CA GLY A 146 12.57 1.11 22.22
C GLY A 146 11.49 1.29 21.14
N ALA A 147 10.48 0.43 21.20
CA ALA A 147 9.37 0.43 20.24
C ALA A 147 8.56 1.74 20.26
N ASP A 148 8.34 2.32 21.45
CA ASP A 148 7.53 3.54 21.59
C ASP A 148 8.21 4.76 20.97
N ALA A 149 9.52 4.92 21.17
CA ALA A 149 10.28 6.01 20.55
C ALA A 149 10.26 5.90 19.03
N THR A 150 10.43 4.67 18.50
CA THR A 150 10.39 4.40 17.07
C THR A 150 9.01 4.69 16.47
N ARG A 151 7.93 4.27 17.15
CA ARG A 151 6.55 4.56 16.72
C ARG A 151 6.26 6.06 16.74
N MET A 152 6.63 6.75 17.80
CA MET A 152 6.44 8.20 17.91
C MET A 152 7.21 8.93 16.80
N PHE A 153 8.45 8.53 16.53
CA PHE A 153 9.24 9.08 15.43
C PHE A 153 8.53 8.89 14.08
N LEU A 154 8.09 7.68 13.76
CA LEU A 154 7.40 7.39 12.48
C LEU A 154 6.12 8.22 12.31
N VAL A 155 5.31 8.34 13.36
CA VAL A 155 4.06 9.14 13.33
C VAL A 155 4.38 10.62 13.20
N THR A 156 5.31 11.14 14.01
CA THR A 156 5.70 12.56 13.95
C THR A 156 6.29 12.92 12.59
N ARG A 157 7.06 12.03 11.96
CA ARG A 157 7.62 12.24 10.63
C ARG A 157 6.56 12.23 9.53
N ALA A 158 5.58 11.33 9.61
CA ALA A 158 4.46 11.32 8.68
C ALA A 158 3.60 12.60 8.77
N LEU A 159 3.48 13.18 9.98
CA LEU A 159 2.72 14.41 10.21
C LEU A 159 3.50 15.69 9.88
N PHE A 160 4.81 15.70 10.11
CA PHE A 160 5.66 16.89 9.95
C PHE A 160 6.88 16.60 9.04
N PRO A 161 6.67 16.32 7.75
CA PRO A 161 7.76 15.97 6.83
C PRO A 161 8.78 17.11 6.61
N SER A 162 8.42 18.36 6.91
CA SER A 162 9.30 19.54 6.81
C SER A 162 10.25 19.73 8.00
N THR A 163 10.11 18.92 9.07
CA THR A 163 11.06 18.99 10.19
C THR A 163 12.42 18.41 9.79
N PRO A 164 13.54 19.10 10.07
CA PRO A 164 14.88 18.56 9.80
C PRO A 164 15.05 17.21 10.49
N ASP A 165 15.76 16.29 9.84
CA ASP A 165 16.13 14.99 10.43
C ASP A 165 17.04 15.19 11.64
N ARG A 166 16.46 15.39 12.82
CA ARG A 166 17.17 15.34 14.09
C ARG A 166 17.10 13.91 14.63
N ARG A 167 17.59 12.95 13.85
CA ARG A 167 18.02 11.70 14.48
C ARG A 167 19.13 12.07 15.48
N PRO A 168 19.15 11.52 16.71
CA PRO A 168 20.38 11.48 17.48
C PRO A 168 21.45 10.91 16.55
N GLU A 169 22.67 11.47 16.53
CA GLU A 169 23.76 10.97 15.69
C GLU A 169 23.84 9.43 15.82
N LEU A 170 23.31 8.73 14.81
CA LEU A 170 23.47 7.30 14.68
C LEU A 170 24.93 7.14 14.30
N VAL A 171 25.70 6.53 15.19
CA VAL A 171 27.05 6.04 14.89
C VAL A 171 26.99 5.39 13.51
N ASP A 172 27.78 5.89 12.56
CA ASP A 172 27.78 5.46 11.16
C ASP A 172 27.92 3.93 11.05
N GLY A 173 26.78 3.25 11.02
CA GLY A 173 26.63 1.80 10.91
C GLY A 173 26.18 1.39 9.51
N CYS A 174 26.32 2.27 8.51
CA CYS A 174 26.36 1.82 7.13
C CYS A 174 27.60 0.93 6.99
N VAL A 175 27.40 -0.38 7.03
CA VAL A 175 28.43 -1.35 6.66
C VAL A 175 28.82 -1.08 5.21
N GLU A 176 29.89 -0.31 5.03
CA GLU A 176 30.66 -0.26 3.80
C GLU A 176 31.04 -1.71 3.43
N PRO A 177 30.88 -2.14 2.15
CA PRO A 177 31.29 -3.47 1.75
C PRO A 177 32.83 -3.53 1.76
N SER A 178 33.42 -3.94 2.88
CA SER A 178 34.86 -4.16 2.96
C SER A 178 35.23 -5.40 2.16
N SER A 179 35.80 -5.15 0.99
CA SER A 179 36.59 -6.10 0.24
C SER A 179 37.83 -6.50 1.05
N GLY A 180 37.93 -7.78 1.42
CA GLY A 180 39.23 -8.44 1.62
C GLY A 180 39.52 -8.99 3.02
N GLY A 181 39.80 -10.29 3.05
CA GLY A 181 40.89 -10.86 3.84
C GLY A 181 40.58 -11.35 5.25
N LEU A 182 40.57 -12.68 5.42
CA LEU A 182 40.80 -13.35 6.70
C LEU A 182 41.99 -12.72 7.44
N GLN A 183 41.88 -12.57 8.76
CA GLN A 183 42.99 -12.85 9.67
C GLN A 183 42.48 -13.27 11.06
N THR A 184 42.91 -14.46 11.46
CA THR A 184 42.80 -15.04 12.81
C THR A 184 43.91 -14.49 13.72
N ALA A 185 43.58 -14.14 14.97
CA ALA A 185 44.44 -14.20 16.17
C ALA A 185 43.53 -13.84 17.36
N GLY A 186 43.48 -14.55 18.48
CA GLY A 186 44.55 -15.24 19.18
C GLY A 186 44.94 -14.41 20.41
N VAL A 187 44.24 -14.63 21.52
CA VAL A 187 44.64 -15.00 22.90
C VAL A 187 43.45 -14.71 23.81
#